data_AF-A0A8S9FYR4-F1
#
_entry.id   AF-A0A8S9FYR4-F1
#
_cell.length_a   1.000
_cell.length_b   1.000
_cell.length_c   1.000
_cell.angle_alpha   90.00
_cell.angle_beta   90.00
_cell.angle_gamma   90.00
#
_symmetry.space_group_name_H-M   'P 1'
#
loop_
_entity.id
_entity.type
_entity.pdbx_description
1 polymer ?
#
loop_
_entity_poly.entity_id
_entity_poly.type
_entity_poly.pdbx_seq_one_letter_code
_entity_poly.pdbx_strand_id
1 'polypeptide(L)'
;MDRFDAVIHFAGLKAVGESVDKPLLYYNNNLAGTITLLEVMAQYNCKNLVFSSSATVYGSPKEVPCTEEFPISALNPYGRTKLFIEEICRDVYGSDPEWKIVLLRYFNPVGAHPSGDIGEDPRGIPNNLMPFVQQVAVGRRPHLTVYGNDYNTVDGTGVRDYIHVMDLADGHIAALRKLEDCKIGCEVYNLGTGNGTSVLEMVDAFEKASGKKIPLVTAGRRPGDAEIVYASTERAESELNWKANEHHRRSVAASLVQGIYVAERDRQLQREGPELALSPLWSEFFHFRLIRKLVDDADLSIFGGIYEYKPPQPSSGTVKSQELSPRFVIAFRGTVNKADSISRDIELDIHIIKNGLHTTTRFEIAMQAVRNMVASVGCSNVWLAGHSLGASMALLTGKTVARTGVLPECFAFNPPFLSPPIERIKDKRIKHGIRIAGSVITAGLALAKKATQQVSQNHRALPAPPDQFAALSDWFPRLYVNPGDHLCSEFIGYFEHRNKMEEIGAGFVERLATQHSLGGLVMDVVSGGKNTEAPVHLIPTAVLTVNMSSSRDFKEAHGIHQWWREDKIFDTKIYQYK
;
A
#
# COMPACT_ATOMS: atom_id res chain seq x y z
N MET A 1 -18.61 33.34 -12.44
CA MET A 1 -17.16 33.27 -12.23
C MET A 1 -16.89 31.93 -11.60
N ASP A 2 -16.01 31.14 -12.21
CA ASP A 2 -15.57 29.88 -11.62
C ASP A 2 -14.82 30.21 -10.32
N ARG A 3 -15.20 29.55 -9.22
CA ARG A 3 -14.60 29.71 -7.90
C ARG A 3 -13.64 28.55 -7.68
N PHE A 4 -12.39 28.85 -7.34
CA PHE A 4 -11.42 27.82 -6.98
C PHE A 4 -11.66 27.37 -5.53
N ASP A 5 -11.84 26.08 -5.31
CA ASP A 5 -12.03 25.54 -3.96
C ASP A 5 -10.71 25.22 -3.24
N ALA A 6 -9.61 25.00 -3.98
CA ALA A 6 -8.27 24.76 -3.44
C ALA A 6 -7.17 25.11 -4.44
N VAL A 7 -5.94 25.29 -3.93
CA VAL A 7 -4.73 25.53 -4.72
C VAL A 7 -3.67 24.47 -4.41
N ILE A 8 -3.04 23.91 -5.44
CA ILE A 8 -1.78 23.14 -5.32
C ILE A 8 -0.64 24.01 -5.86
N HIS A 9 0.31 24.38 -5.01
CA HIS A 9 1.36 25.34 -5.34
C HIS A 9 2.71 24.68 -5.63
N PHE A 10 2.92 24.31 -6.90
CA PHE A 10 4.18 23.77 -7.42
C PHE A 10 5.19 24.85 -7.85
N ALA A 11 4.73 26.07 -8.13
CA ALA A 11 5.55 27.08 -8.80
C ALA A 11 6.70 27.55 -7.91
N GLY A 12 7.93 27.40 -8.40
CA GLY A 12 9.14 27.77 -7.68
C GLY A 12 10.41 27.36 -8.43
N LEU A 13 11.49 28.08 -8.22
CA LEU A 13 12.82 27.66 -8.65
C LEU A 13 13.33 26.57 -7.69
N LYS A 14 13.94 25.51 -8.25
CA LYS A 14 14.28 24.29 -7.49
C LYS A 14 15.75 23.83 -7.55
N ALA A 15 16.60 24.47 -8.35
CA ALA A 15 17.98 24.02 -8.51
C ALA A 15 18.86 24.49 -7.33
N VAL A 16 19.34 23.56 -6.51
CA VAL A 16 20.14 23.87 -5.32
C VAL A 16 21.42 24.65 -5.66
N GLY A 17 22.18 24.21 -6.67
CA GLY A 17 23.41 24.87 -7.08
C GLY A 17 23.19 26.33 -7.51
N GLU A 18 22.24 26.56 -8.43
CA GLU A 18 21.90 27.92 -8.88
C GLU A 18 21.39 28.80 -7.73
N SER A 19 20.72 28.23 -6.72
CA SER A 19 20.25 29.00 -5.57
C SER A 19 21.39 29.59 -4.74
N VAL A 20 22.54 28.91 -4.69
CA VAL A 20 23.75 29.40 -4.02
C VAL A 20 24.38 30.54 -4.82
N ASP A 21 24.39 30.41 -6.15
CA ASP A 21 24.93 31.45 -7.05
C ASP A 21 24.02 32.68 -7.17
N LYS A 22 22.70 32.48 -7.10
CA LYS A 22 21.66 33.51 -7.32
C LYS A 22 20.61 33.52 -6.19
N PRO A 23 20.98 33.74 -4.92
CA PRO A 23 20.06 33.60 -3.79
C PRO A 23 18.88 34.58 -3.84
N LEU A 24 19.09 35.83 -4.24
CA LEU A 24 18.03 36.83 -4.33
C LEU A 24 16.96 36.48 -5.36
N LEU A 25 17.35 35.83 -6.47
CA LEU A 25 16.40 35.33 -7.48
C LEU A 25 15.46 34.29 -6.87
N TYR A 26 15.98 33.39 -6.04
CA TYR A 26 15.21 32.36 -5.36
C TYR A 26 14.30 32.93 -4.29
N TYR A 27 14.79 33.86 -3.46
CA TYR A 27 13.95 34.51 -2.45
C TYR A 27 12.82 35.31 -3.10
N ASN A 28 13.11 36.08 -4.14
CA ASN A 28 12.09 36.85 -4.86
C ASN A 28 11.04 35.93 -5.50
N ASN A 29 11.48 34.90 -6.23
CA ASN A 29 10.55 34.01 -6.91
C ASN A 29 9.72 33.15 -5.93
N ASN A 30 10.39 32.50 -4.97
CA ASN A 30 9.75 31.51 -4.13
C ASN A 30 9.01 32.17 -2.95
N LEU A 31 9.60 33.15 -2.26
CA LEU A 31 8.94 33.79 -1.12
C LEU A 31 7.90 34.80 -1.59
N ALA A 32 8.32 35.83 -2.35
CA ALA A 32 7.39 36.89 -2.73
C ALA A 32 6.25 36.34 -3.60
N GLY A 33 6.55 35.41 -4.52
CA GLY A 33 5.51 34.72 -5.30
C GLY A 33 4.50 33.95 -4.45
N THR A 34 4.95 33.30 -3.36
CA THR A 34 4.04 32.60 -2.44
C THR A 34 3.23 33.56 -1.58
N ILE A 35 3.83 34.66 -1.11
CA ILE A 35 3.12 35.71 -0.36
C ILE A 35 2.00 36.29 -1.23
N THR A 36 2.30 36.68 -2.48
CA THR A 36 1.30 37.17 -3.43
C THR A 36 0.19 36.15 -3.67
N LEU A 37 0.52 34.86 -3.80
CA LEU A 37 -0.49 33.81 -3.94
C LEU A 37 -1.41 33.74 -2.72
N LEU A 38 -0.87 33.73 -1.51
CA LEU A 38 -1.63 33.67 -0.26
C LEU A 38 -2.54 34.90 -0.09
N GLU A 39 -2.06 36.10 -0.43
CA GLU A 39 -2.85 37.33 -0.42
C GLU A 39 -4.05 37.25 -1.38
N VAL A 40 -3.83 36.79 -2.62
CA VAL A 40 -4.90 36.64 -3.62
C VAL A 40 -5.87 35.54 -3.20
N MET A 41 -5.38 34.40 -2.70
CA MET A 41 -6.21 33.33 -2.15
C MET A 41 -7.14 33.85 -1.03
N ALA A 42 -6.62 34.65 -0.10
CA ALA A 42 -7.40 35.28 0.95
C ALA A 42 -8.48 36.22 0.38
N GLN A 43 -8.13 37.08 -0.58
CA GLN A 43 -9.05 38.03 -1.23
C GLN A 43 -10.25 37.33 -1.88
N TYR A 44 -10.03 36.14 -2.44
CA TYR A 44 -11.06 35.34 -3.11
C TYR A 44 -11.68 34.25 -2.20
N ASN A 45 -11.36 34.25 -0.91
CA ASN A 45 -11.84 33.29 0.08
C ASN A 45 -11.54 31.82 -0.29
N CYS A 46 -10.41 31.57 -0.95
CA CYS A 46 -9.89 30.23 -1.24
C CYS A 46 -8.82 29.89 -0.19
N LYS A 47 -9.20 29.23 0.90
CA LYS A 47 -8.32 29.01 2.07
C LYS A 47 -7.76 27.58 2.19
N ASN A 48 -7.82 26.82 1.09
CA ASN A 48 -7.32 25.45 1.02
C ASN A 48 -6.04 25.41 0.18
N LEU A 49 -4.91 25.05 0.80
CA LEU A 49 -3.60 25.03 0.14
C LEU A 49 -2.91 23.68 0.32
N VAL A 50 -2.41 23.12 -0.79
CA VAL A 50 -1.38 22.08 -0.79
C VAL A 50 -0.08 22.70 -1.30
N PHE A 51 0.93 22.76 -0.44
CA PHE A 51 2.22 23.37 -0.78
C PHE A 51 3.30 22.32 -1.04
N SER A 52 4.05 22.51 -2.12
CA SER A 52 5.25 21.75 -2.45
C SER A 52 6.44 22.15 -1.60
N SER A 53 6.58 21.57 -0.41
CA SER A 53 7.80 21.67 0.40
C SER A 53 8.86 20.66 -0.08
N SER A 54 9.95 20.49 0.68
CA SER A 54 11.07 19.63 0.28
C SER A 54 11.84 19.10 1.48
N ALA A 55 12.35 17.87 1.39
CA ALA A 55 13.26 17.27 2.35
C ALA A 55 14.52 18.11 2.64
N THR A 56 14.86 19.09 1.78
CA THR A 56 15.94 20.05 2.06
C THR A 56 15.74 20.87 3.33
N VAL A 57 14.50 20.96 3.85
CA VAL A 57 14.23 21.62 5.13
C VAL A 57 14.82 20.84 6.31
N TYR A 58 15.13 19.55 6.16
CA TYR A 58 15.81 18.75 7.18
C TYR A 58 17.32 18.99 7.26
N GLY A 59 17.91 19.59 6.21
CA GLY A 59 19.34 19.86 6.16
C GLY A 59 20.18 18.60 6.18
N SER A 60 21.04 18.48 7.20
CA SER A 60 21.84 17.28 7.49
C SER A 60 21.27 16.59 8.73
N PRO A 61 20.21 15.77 8.57
CA PRO A 61 19.61 15.07 9.70
C PRO A 61 20.64 14.12 10.33
N LYS A 62 20.62 14.00 11.67
CA LYS A 62 21.52 13.12 12.41
C LYS A 62 21.12 11.65 12.33
N GLU A 63 19.84 11.41 12.11
CA GLU A 63 19.21 10.10 12.06
C GLU A 63 18.36 10.02 10.80
N VAL A 64 18.13 8.80 10.35
CA VAL A 64 17.24 8.48 9.22
C VAL A 64 16.57 7.14 9.54
N PRO A 65 15.30 6.91 9.14
CA PRO A 65 14.44 7.77 8.31
C PRO A 65 14.02 9.09 8.99
N CYS A 66 13.83 10.16 8.22
CA CYS A 66 13.39 11.46 8.73
C CYS A 66 11.88 11.46 8.99
N THR A 67 11.46 11.76 10.23
CA THR A 67 10.05 12.00 10.54
C THR A 67 9.69 13.48 10.39
N GLU A 68 8.39 13.79 10.35
CA GLU A 68 7.89 15.17 10.25
C GLU A 68 8.28 16.05 11.45
N GLU A 69 8.48 15.42 12.61
CA GLU A 69 8.85 16.04 13.90
C GLU A 69 10.33 16.40 14.00
N PHE A 70 11.16 15.99 13.03
CA PHE A 70 12.57 16.32 13.05
C PHE A 70 12.81 17.82 12.98
N PRO A 71 13.85 18.32 13.67
CA PRO A 71 14.20 19.74 13.60
C PRO A 71 14.55 20.13 12.17
N ILE A 72 13.96 21.23 11.71
CA ILE A 72 14.21 21.77 10.38
C ILE A 72 15.37 22.76 10.40
N SER A 73 16.32 22.58 9.48
CA SER A 73 17.45 23.48 9.26
C SER A 73 17.87 23.40 7.79
N ALA A 74 17.74 24.48 7.03
CA ALA A 74 18.12 24.47 5.62
C ALA A 74 19.57 24.92 5.38
N LEU A 75 20.30 24.14 4.58
CA LEU A 75 21.73 24.35 4.30
C LEU A 75 22.03 25.21 3.06
N ASN A 76 21.01 25.48 2.23
CA ASN A 76 21.16 26.25 0.99
C ASN A 76 19.97 27.22 0.79
N PRO A 77 20.12 28.26 -0.05
CA PRO A 77 19.07 29.26 -0.26
C PRO A 77 17.74 28.69 -0.74
N TYR A 78 17.74 27.70 -1.65
CA TYR A 78 16.51 27.00 -2.06
C TYR A 78 15.78 26.38 -0.86
N GLY A 79 16.49 25.59 -0.05
CA GLY A 79 15.92 24.96 1.15
C GLY A 79 15.41 26.00 2.16
N ARG A 80 16.12 27.13 2.32
CA ARG A 80 15.67 28.24 3.17
C ARG A 80 14.37 28.85 2.66
N THR A 81 14.20 28.97 1.34
CA THR A 81 12.92 29.45 0.80
C THR A 81 11.76 28.53 1.17
N LYS A 82 11.96 27.20 1.11
CA LYS A 82 10.93 26.22 1.49
C LYS A 82 10.64 26.27 2.99
N LEU A 83 11.68 26.33 3.82
CA LEU A 83 11.56 26.46 5.28
C LEU A 83 10.77 27.72 5.66
N PHE A 84 11.13 28.88 5.11
CA PHE A 84 10.41 30.12 5.41
C PHE A 84 8.97 30.13 4.91
N ILE A 85 8.68 29.46 3.78
CA ILE A 85 7.29 29.32 3.34
C ILE A 85 6.50 28.44 4.30
N GLU A 86 7.09 27.35 4.83
CA GLU A 86 6.41 26.56 5.87
C GLU A 86 6.10 27.42 7.11
N GLU A 87 7.04 28.25 7.57
CA GLU A 87 6.79 29.18 8.70
C GLU A 87 5.69 30.20 8.37
N ILE A 88 5.74 30.83 7.18
CA ILE A 88 4.69 31.76 6.73
C ILE A 88 3.33 31.07 6.73
N CYS A 89 3.24 29.83 6.24
CA CYS A 89 1.99 29.07 6.26
C CYS A 89 1.50 28.78 7.69
N ARG A 90 2.40 28.47 8.63
CA ARG A 90 2.04 28.31 10.05
C ARG A 90 1.54 29.61 10.66
N ASP A 91 2.17 30.74 10.34
CA ASP A 91 1.75 32.07 10.80
C ASP A 91 0.39 32.46 10.21
N VAL A 92 0.15 32.20 8.92
CA VAL A 92 -1.14 32.43 8.26
C VAL A 92 -2.25 31.64 8.96
N TYR A 93 -2.05 30.34 9.17
CA TYR A 93 -3.00 29.51 9.92
C TYR A 93 -3.18 29.99 11.37
N GLY A 94 -2.09 30.37 12.06
CA GLY A 94 -2.14 30.92 13.41
C GLY A 94 -2.94 32.23 13.51
N SER A 95 -2.92 33.04 12.45
CA SER A 95 -3.70 34.29 12.36
C SER A 95 -5.16 34.07 11.96
N ASP A 96 -5.44 33.04 11.17
CA ASP A 96 -6.77 32.72 10.62
C ASP A 96 -6.96 31.19 10.52
N PRO A 97 -7.57 30.57 11.54
CA PRO A 97 -7.79 29.13 11.58
C PRO A 97 -8.78 28.58 10.54
N GLU A 98 -9.40 29.43 9.70
CA GLU A 98 -10.17 28.95 8.55
C GLU A 98 -9.27 28.41 7.43
N TRP A 99 -7.97 28.71 7.47
CA TRP A 99 -7.00 28.13 6.54
C TRP A 99 -6.78 26.65 6.82
N LYS A 100 -6.78 25.87 5.73
CA LYS A 100 -6.43 24.46 5.73
C LYS A 100 -5.22 24.30 4.82
N ILE A 101 -4.10 23.90 5.41
CA ILE A 101 -2.81 23.89 4.72
C ILE A 101 -2.17 22.52 4.89
N VAL A 102 -1.80 21.89 3.77
CA VAL A 102 -0.99 20.68 3.75
C VAL A 102 0.37 21.00 3.14
N LEU A 103 1.43 20.79 3.92
CA LEU A 103 2.81 20.99 3.55
C LEU A 103 3.43 19.63 3.18
N LEU A 104 3.57 19.36 1.88
CA LEU A 104 4.12 18.10 1.41
C LEU A 104 5.63 18.21 1.22
N ARG A 105 6.42 17.55 2.07
CA ARG A 105 7.88 17.49 1.96
C ARG A 105 8.28 16.37 1.01
N TYR A 106 8.58 16.72 -0.24
CA TYR A 106 9.05 15.73 -1.22
C TYR A 106 10.52 15.39 -1.00
N PHE A 107 10.87 14.14 -1.28
CA PHE A 107 12.26 13.70 -1.33
C PHE A 107 12.81 13.88 -2.75
N ASN A 108 13.08 12.80 -3.50
CA ASN A 108 13.67 12.88 -4.83
C ASN A 108 12.75 12.27 -5.89
N PRO A 109 11.81 13.04 -6.47
CA PRO A 109 10.92 12.55 -7.51
C PRO A 109 11.69 12.16 -8.78
N VAL A 110 11.41 10.99 -9.32
CA VAL A 110 11.99 10.43 -10.55
C VAL A 110 10.94 9.69 -11.38
N GLY A 111 11.30 9.27 -12.59
CA GLY A 111 10.40 8.55 -13.49
C GLY A 111 9.60 9.47 -14.40
N ALA A 112 8.58 8.92 -15.02
CA ALA A 112 7.74 9.58 -16.01
C ALA A 112 6.34 8.95 -16.01
N HIS A 113 5.41 9.51 -16.78
CA HIS A 113 4.14 8.84 -17.01
C HIS A 113 4.36 7.56 -17.84
N PRO A 114 3.67 6.44 -17.54
CA PRO A 114 3.90 5.15 -18.20
C PRO A 114 3.64 5.15 -19.71
N SER A 115 2.85 6.11 -20.23
CA SER A 115 2.68 6.26 -21.69
C SER A 115 3.96 6.66 -22.42
N GLY A 116 4.93 7.25 -21.72
CA GLY A 116 6.17 7.78 -22.31
C GLY A 116 6.03 9.16 -22.95
N ASP A 117 4.83 9.75 -23.00
CA ASP A 117 4.57 11.04 -23.66
C ASP A 117 4.90 12.26 -22.80
N ILE A 118 4.84 12.11 -21.47
CA ILE A 118 5.12 13.19 -20.52
C ILE A 118 6.13 12.72 -19.47
N GLY A 119 7.10 13.59 -19.18
CA GLY A 119 8.20 13.35 -18.26
C GLY A 119 8.97 14.63 -17.97
N GLU A 120 10.06 14.52 -17.21
CA GLU A 120 10.89 15.68 -16.88
C GLU A 120 11.81 16.07 -18.06
N ASP A 121 11.62 17.26 -18.64
CA ASP A 121 12.50 17.83 -19.67
C ASP A 121 13.02 19.21 -19.23
N PRO A 122 14.09 19.26 -18.42
CA PRO A 122 14.61 20.52 -17.90
C PRO A 122 15.35 21.29 -19.00
N ARG A 123 15.15 22.62 -19.02
CA ARG A 123 15.92 23.51 -19.90
C ARG A 123 17.38 23.61 -19.43
N GLY A 124 18.32 23.54 -20.36
CA GLY A 124 19.75 23.73 -20.07
C GLY A 124 20.43 22.52 -19.44
N ILE A 125 21.34 22.78 -18.49
CA ILE A 125 22.06 21.72 -17.76
C ILE A 125 21.21 21.26 -16.57
N PRO A 126 20.80 19.98 -16.50
CA PRO A 126 20.06 19.48 -15.35
C PRO A 126 20.88 19.58 -14.07
N ASN A 127 20.21 19.91 -12.97
CA ASN A 127 20.85 19.94 -11.64
C ASN A 127 20.59 18.66 -10.83
N ASN A 128 19.50 17.96 -11.14
CA ASN A 128 19.09 16.71 -10.52
C ASN A 128 19.74 15.49 -11.22
N LEU A 129 19.94 14.41 -10.47
CA LEU A 129 20.61 13.19 -10.95
C LEU A 129 19.90 12.58 -12.17
N MET A 130 18.60 12.29 -12.05
CA MET A 130 17.90 11.46 -13.03
C MET A 130 17.83 12.08 -14.43
N PRO A 131 17.47 13.36 -14.63
CA PRO A 131 17.50 13.96 -15.97
C PRO A 131 18.92 14.08 -16.53
N PHE A 132 19.93 14.19 -15.67
CA PHE A 132 21.32 14.19 -16.11
C PHE A 132 21.72 12.81 -16.65
N VAL A 133 21.43 11.74 -15.91
CA VAL A 133 21.64 10.35 -16.32
C VAL A 133 20.93 10.07 -17.64
N GLN A 134 19.66 10.47 -17.77
CA GLN A 134 18.88 10.33 -19.00
C GLN A 134 19.55 11.04 -20.18
N GLN A 135 20.02 12.29 -20.00
CA GLN A 135 20.72 13.03 -21.06
C GLN A 135 22.04 12.37 -21.47
N VAL A 136 22.77 11.74 -20.55
CA VAL A 136 23.97 10.96 -20.90
C VAL A 136 23.58 9.72 -21.71
N ALA A 137 22.54 9.00 -21.29
CA ALA A 137 22.08 7.78 -21.96
C ALA A 137 21.65 7.99 -23.42
N VAL A 138 21.04 9.15 -23.71
CA VAL A 138 20.65 9.54 -25.08
C VAL A 138 21.74 10.32 -25.83
N GLY A 139 22.95 10.41 -25.29
CA GLY A 139 24.11 11.03 -25.94
C GLY A 139 24.09 12.57 -25.98
N ARG A 140 23.19 13.23 -25.26
CA ARG A 140 23.18 14.70 -25.11
C ARG A 140 24.33 15.20 -24.23
N ARG A 141 24.93 14.32 -23.42
CA ARG A 141 26.07 14.61 -22.54
C ARG A 141 27.10 13.48 -22.58
N PRO A 142 28.40 13.79 -22.41
CA PRO A 142 29.46 12.79 -22.54
C PRO A 142 29.59 11.85 -21.32
N HIS A 143 29.31 12.34 -20.11
CA HIS A 143 29.45 11.58 -18.86
C HIS A 143 28.61 12.21 -17.76
N LEU A 144 28.30 11.45 -16.71
CA LEU A 144 27.74 11.91 -15.44
C LEU A 144 28.87 12.23 -14.46
N THR A 145 28.79 13.38 -13.78
CA THR A 145 29.67 13.70 -12.65
C THR A 145 29.06 13.21 -11.34
N VAL A 146 29.75 12.30 -10.64
CA VAL A 146 29.40 11.83 -9.30
C VAL A 146 30.09 12.71 -8.26
N TYR A 147 29.32 13.43 -7.45
CA TYR A 147 29.84 14.38 -6.46
C TYR A 147 30.03 13.70 -5.09
N GLY A 148 31.28 13.52 -4.70
CA GLY A 148 31.65 12.81 -3.47
C GLY A 148 31.70 11.29 -3.66
N ASN A 149 32.79 10.69 -3.17
CA ASN A 149 33.04 9.25 -3.13
C ASN A 149 33.62 8.81 -1.77
N ASP A 150 33.50 9.69 -0.79
CA ASP A 150 34.11 9.60 0.54
C ASP A 150 33.08 9.81 1.66
N TYR A 151 31.79 9.80 1.33
CA TYR A 151 30.70 9.82 2.32
C TYR A 151 30.70 8.53 3.15
N ASN A 152 30.20 8.58 4.39
CA ASN A 152 30.05 7.39 5.22
C ASN A 152 28.80 6.57 4.84
N THR A 153 28.76 6.11 3.59
CA THR A 153 27.65 5.36 2.98
C THR A 153 28.16 4.06 2.37
N VAL A 154 27.25 3.20 1.90
CA VAL A 154 27.55 1.85 1.40
C VAL A 154 28.62 1.80 0.29
N ASP A 155 28.72 2.85 -0.53
CA ASP A 155 29.63 2.95 -1.67
C ASP A 155 30.36 4.30 -1.75
N GLY A 156 30.31 5.09 -0.68
CA GLY A 156 30.93 6.42 -0.61
C GLY A 156 30.17 7.54 -1.30
N THR A 157 29.03 7.26 -1.95
CA THR A 157 28.20 8.28 -2.62
C THR A 157 26.97 8.66 -1.81
N GLY A 158 26.39 9.84 -2.10
CA GLY A 158 25.22 10.34 -1.38
C GLY A 158 23.99 9.42 -1.52
N VAL A 159 23.25 9.24 -0.43
CA VAL A 159 22.06 8.38 -0.37
C VAL A 159 20.79 9.24 -0.28
N ARG A 160 19.80 8.93 -1.11
CA ARG A 160 18.54 9.69 -1.26
C ARG A 160 17.34 8.76 -1.37
N ASP A 161 16.15 9.27 -1.06
CA ASP A 161 14.88 8.57 -1.27
C ASP A 161 14.25 8.95 -2.60
N TYR A 162 14.32 8.02 -3.56
CA TYR A 162 13.79 8.25 -4.90
C TYR A 162 12.37 7.71 -5.04
N ILE A 163 11.42 8.64 -5.17
CA ILE A 163 10.00 8.36 -5.30
C ILE A 163 9.55 8.49 -6.76
N HIS A 164 8.69 7.57 -7.24
CA HIS A 164 8.14 7.68 -8.58
C HIS A 164 7.19 8.88 -8.70
N VAL A 165 7.28 9.66 -9.78
CA VAL A 165 6.49 10.88 -9.96
C VAL A 165 4.98 10.64 -9.97
N MET A 166 4.53 9.48 -10.45
CA MET A 166 3.11 9.10 -10.40
C MET A 166 2.63 8.85 -8.96
N ASP A 167 3.44 8.21 -8.12
CA ASP A 167 3.10 8.03 -6.69
C ASP A 167 3.02 9.39 -6.00
N LEU A 168 3.97 10.28 -6.32
CA LEU A 168 3.96 11.63 -5.80
C LEU A 168 2.69 12.40 -6.23
N ALA A 169 2.26 12.26 -7.48
CA ALA A 169 1.02 12.85 -7.97
C ALA A 169 -0.20 12.31 -7.20
N ASP A 170 -0.27 11.00 -6.96
CA ASP A 170 -1.32 10.40 -6.13
C ASP A 170 -1.31 10.95 -4.69
N GLY A 171 -0.13 11.27 -4.16
CA GLY A 171 0.03 11.92 -2.85
C GLY A 171 -0.61 13.30 -2.78
N HIS A 172 -0.67 14.04 -3.89
CA HIS A 172 -1.38 15.32 -3.96
C HIS A 172 -2.90 15.13 -3.92
N ILE A 173 -3.39 14.10 -4.60
CA ILE A 173 -4.82 13.76 -4.57
C ILE A 173 -5.23 13.36 -3.15
N ALA A 174 -4.38 12.59 -2.46
CA ALA A 174 -4.60 12.23 -1.06
C ALA A 174 -4.59 13.48 -0.14
N ALA A 175 -3.64 14.40 -0.34
CA ALA A 175 -3.59 15.67 0.39
C ALA A 175 -4.82 16.56 0.15
N LEU A 176 -5.31 16.65 -1.10
CA LEU A 176 -6.54 17.38 -1.40
C LEU A 176 -7.75 16.79 -0.68
N ARG A 177 -7.88 15.46 -0.65
CA ARG A 177 -8.96 14.79 0.11
C ARG A 177 -8.83 15.08 1.61
N LYS A 178 -7.61 15.14 2.14
CA LYS A 178 -7.36 15.46 3.54
C LYS A 178 -7.84 16.87 3.92
N LEU A 179 -7.81 17.84 3.00
CA LEU A 179 -8.36 19.18 3.22
C LEU A 179 -9.88 19.21 3.45
N GLU A 180 -10.62 18.15 3.10
CA GLU A 180 -12.05 18.04 3.42
C GLU A 180 -12.31 17.86 4.92
N ASP A 181 -11.33 17.36 5.68
CA ASP A 181 -11.40 17.21 7.13
C ASP A 181 -11.61 18.58 7.79
N CYS A 182 -12.65 18.73 8.62
CA CYS A 182 -12.94 20.01 9.29
C CYS A 182 -11.96 20.34 10.41
N LYS A 183 -11.16 19.37 10.87
CA LYS A 183 -10.18 19.55 11.95
C LYS A 183 -8.76 19.79 11.43
N ILE A 184 -8.54 19.77 10.12
CA ILE A 184 -7.21 19.98 9.57
C ILE A 184 -6.79 21.43 9.78
N GLY A 185 -5.57 21.63 10.28
CA GLY A 185 -4.94 22.94 10.39
C GLY A 185 -3.86 23.11 9.32
N CYS A 186 -2.64 23.41 9.78
CA CYS A 186 -1.42 23.42 8.97
C CYS A 186 -0.60 22.15 9.26
N GLU A 187 -0.78 21.12 8.45
CA GLU A 187 -0.18 19.80 8.65
C GLU A 187 0.94 19.51 7.66
N VAL A 188 1.94 18.74 8.10
CA VAL A 188 3.10 18.34 7.31
C VAL A 188 3.05 16.85 7.03
N TYR A 189 3.41 16.44 5.80
CA TYR A 189 3.61 15.04 5.44
C TYR A 189 4.84 14.85 4.57
N ASN A 190 5.63 13.82 4.88
CA ASN A 190 6.70 13.35 4.01
C ASN A 190 6.14 12.48 2.88
N LEU A 191 6.49 12.81 1.63
CA LEU A 191 6.20 11.97 0.47
C LEU A 191 7.52 11.41 -0.08
N GLY A 192 7.79 10.16 0.30
CA GLY A 192 8.94 9.36 -0.11
C GLY A 192 8.56 7.88 -0.20
N THR A 193 9.56 7.02 -0.36
CA THR A 193 9.38 5.56 -0.36
C THR A 193 9.74 4.91 0.97
N GLY A 194 10.50 5.60 1.81
CA GLY A 194 11.05 5.03 3.05
C GLY A 194 12.43 4.42 2.88
N ASN A 195 12.99 4.40 1.67
CA ASN A 195 14.22 3.68 1.35
C ASN A 195 15.29 4.62 0.82
N GLY A 196 16.51 4.47 1.34
CA GLY A 196 17.68 5.16 0.82
C GLY A 196 18.30 4.39 -0.35
N THR A 197 18.64 5.09 -1.43
CA THR A 197 19.41 4.54 -2.56
C THR A 197 20.59 5.47 -2.86
N SER A 198 21.77 4.90 -3.09
CA SER A 198 22.97 5.66 -3.42
C SER A 198 22.92 6.20 -4.86
N VAL A 199 23.85 7.10 -5.20
CA VAL A 199 24.00 7.58 -6.59
C VAL A 199 24.38 6.43 -7.52
N LEU A 200 25.30 5.56 -7.12
CA LEU A 200 25.76 4.47 -7.98
C LEU A 200 24.71 3.37 -8.11
N GLU A 201 23.96 3.06 -7.05
CA GLU A 201 22.82 2.15 -7.12
C GLU A 201 21.76 2.65 -8.11
N MET A 202 21.47 3.95 -8.10
CA MET A 202 20.52 4.55 -9.04
C MET A 202 21.04 4.53 -10.49
N VAL A 203 22.33 4.79 -10.70
CA VAL A 203 22.96 4.68 -12.03
C VAL A 203 22.89 3.24 -12.54
N ASP A 204 23.26 2.27 -11.71
CA ASP A 204 23.20 0.84 -12.07
C ASP A 204 21.76 0.40 -12.41
N ALA A 205 20.77 0.85 -11.63
CA ALA A 205 19.36 0.61 -11.94
C ALA A 205 18.96 1.20 -13.30
N PHE A 206 19.43 2.41 -13.61
CA PHE A 206 19.17 3.04 -14.91
C PHE A 206 19.87 2.32 -16.07
N GLU A 207 21.13 1.91 -15.91
CA GLU A 207 21.86 1.13 -16.93
C GLU A 207 21.14 -0.17 -17.27
N LYS A 208 20.67 -0.88 -16.24
CA LYS A 208 19.88 -2.11 -16.39
C LYS A 208 18.57 -1.86 -17.13
N ALA A 209 17.83 -0.81 -16.76
CA ALA A 209 16.55 -0.49 -17.37
C ALA A 209 16.68 -0.03 -18.83
N SER A 210 17.72 0.76 -19.14
CA SER A 210 17.93 1.34 -20.48
C SER A 210 18.74 0.46 -21.43
N GLY A 211 19.48 -0.51 -20.90
CA GLY A 211 20.49 -1.26 -21.66
C GLY A 211 21.66 -0.39 -22.16
N LYS A 212 21.83 0.83 -21.62
CA LYS A 212 22.89 1.77 -21.98
C LYS A 212 23.89 1.90 -20.84
N LYS A 213 25.17 1.98 -21.17
CA LYS A 213 26.22 2.34 -20.21
C LYS A 213 26.27 3.85 -20.02
N ILE A 214 26.48 4.28 -18.78
CA ILE A 214 26.55 5.68 -18.35
C ILE A 214 27.99 5.96 -17.93
N PRO A 215 28.80 6.66 -18.76
CA PRO A 215 30.16 7.03 -18.38
C PRO A 215 30.15 7.92 -17.13
N LEU A 216 30.99 7.59 -16.14
CA LEU A 216 31.07 8.28 -14.86
C LEU A 216 32.40 9.02 -14.69
N VAL A 217 32.35 10.20 -14.09
CA VAL A 217 33.53 10.95 -13.61
C VAL A 217 33.28 11.35 -12.17
N THR A 218 34.23 11.09 -11.27
CA THR A 218 34.12 11.49 -9.87
C THR A 218 34.64 12.93 -9.67
N ALA A 219 33.94 13.69 -8.83
CA ALA A 219 34.35 15.02 -8.36
C ALA A 219 34.26 15.09 -6.83
N GLY A 220 34.79 16.18 -6.25
CA GLY A 220 34.62 16.46 -4.83
C GLY A 220 33.14 16.64 -4.44
N ARG A 221 32.87 16.61 -3.13
CA ARG A 221 31.51 16.82 -2.59
C ARG A 221 30.94 18.15 -3.07
N ARG A 222 29.65 18.16 -3.44
CA ARG A 222 28.94 19.39 -3.80
C ARG A 222 28.57 20.14 -2.51
N PRO A 223 28.92 21.43 -2.36
CA PRO A 223 28.55 22.20 -1.18
C PRO A 223 27.03 22.20 -0.96
N GLY A 224 26.60 21.89 0.27
CA GLY A 224 25.19 21.85 0.66
C GLY A 224 24.48 20.51 0.44
N ASP A 225 25.14 19.50 -0.13
CA ASP A 225 24.58 18.15 -0.23
C ASP A 225 24.75 17.40 1.10
N ALA A 226 23.64 16.90 1.63
CA ALA A 226 23.63 16.01 2.79
C ALA A 226 24.19 14.62 2.44
N GLU A 227 24.70 13.90 3.44
CA GLU A 227 25.25 12.56 3.26
C GLU A 227 24.14 11.52 2.96
N ILE A 228 23.18 11.36 3.88
CA ILE A 228 22.03 10.45 3.77
C ILE A 228 20.76 11.22 4.13
N VAL A 229 19.72 11.12 3.29
CA VAL A 229 18.39 11.66 3.59
C VAL A 229 17.32 10.77 2.94
N TYR A 230 16.46 10.13 3.75
CA TYR A 230 15.29 9.39 3.27
C TYR A 230 14.11 9.49 4.25
N ALA A 231 12.89 9.28 3.75
CA ALA A 231 11.66 9.57 4.49
C ALA A 231 11.32 8.52 5.53
N SER A 232 10.63 8.90 6.60
CA SER A 232 9.62 8.02 7.19
C SER A 232 8.30 8.30 6.48
N THR A 233 7.58 7.25 6.07
CA THR A 233 6.29 7.36 5.36
C THR A 233 5.09 7.08 6.27
N GLU A 234 5.32 6.77 7.55
CA GLU A 234 4.28 6.30 8.48
C GLU A 234 3.11 7.28 8.62
N ARG A 235 3.39 8.59 8.67
CA ARG A 235 2.37 9.62 8.82
C ARG A 235 1.51 9.76 7.57
N ALA A 236 2.12 9.77 6.39
CA ALA A 236 1.40 9.79 5.12
C ALA A 236 0.57 8.51 4.91
N GLU A 237 1.09 7.36 5.31
CA GLU A 237 0.35 6.09 5.27
C GLU A 237 -0.88 6.14 6.19
N SER A 238 -0.69 6.48 7.47
CA SER A 238 -1.76 6.46 8.47
C SER A 238 -2.81 7.56 8.31
N GLU A 239 -2.42 8.78 7.93
CA GLU A 239 -3.33 9.93 7.91
C GLU A 239 -3.83 10.31 6.51
N LEU A 240 -3.03 10.08 5.46
CA LEU A 240 -3.43 10.33 4.07
C LEU A 240 -3.92 9.06 3.37
N ASN A 241 -3.71 7.87 3.95
CA ASN A 241 -3.93 6.58 3.30
C ASN A 241 -3.15 6.43 1.99
N TRP A 242 -1.95 6.99 1.96
CA TRP A 242 -1.10 7.02 0.79
C TRP A 242 0.21 6.28 1.04
N LYS A 243 0.62 5.44 0.08
CA LYS A 243 1.91 4.73 0.08
C LYS A 243 2.45 4.66 -1.34
N ALA A 244 3.76 4.89 -1.51
CA ALA A 244 4.41 4.77 -2.81
C ALA A 244 4.29 3.33 -3.38
N ASN A 245 4.21 3.24 -4.72
CA ASN A 245 4.18 2.02 -5.53
C ASN A 245 2.90 1.17 -5.42
N GLU A 246 1.85 1.61 -4.72
CA GLU A 246 0.65 0.79 -4.46
C GLU A 246 -0.07 0.35 -5.75
N HIS A 247 -0.18 1.23 -6.76
CA HIS A 247 -0.81 0.88 -8.05
C HIS A 247 -0.09 -0.29 -8.74
N HIS A 248 1.24 -0.20 -8.87
CA HIS A 248 2.03 -1.22 -9.56
C HIS A 248 2.02 -2.53 -8.79
N ARG A 249 2.18 -2.50 -7.46
CA ARG A 249 2.15 -3.68 -6.60
C ARG A 249 0.81 -4.41 -6.67
N ARG A 250 -0.30 -3.65 -6.61
CA ARG A 250 -1.65 -4.18 -6.83
C ARG A 250 -1.78 -4.84 -8.20
N SER A 251 -1.30 -4.18 -9.25
CA SER A 251 -1.37 -4.67 -10.63
C SER A 251 -0.56 -5.96 -10.84
N VAL A 252 0.66 -6.03 -10.27
CA VAL A 252 1.51 -7.23 -10.27
C VAL A 252 0.80 -8.37 -9.54
N ALA A 253 0.36 -8.14 -8.30
CA ALA A 253 -0.29 -9.17 -7.49
C ALA A 253 -1.56 -9.72 -8.18
N ALA A 254 -2.40 -8.84 -8.73
CA ALA A 254 -3.60 -9.24 -9.45
C ALA A 254 -3.28 -10.02 -10.74
N SER A 255 -2.25 -9.62 -11.49
CA SER A 255 -1.81 -10.30 -12.72
C SER A 255 -1.25 -11.68 -12.44
N LEU A 256 -0.48 -11.85 -11.35
CA LEU A 256 0.05 -13.16 -10.95
C LEU A 256 -1.06 -14.13 -10.52
N VAL A 257 -2.10 -13.63 -9.83
CA VAL A 257 -3.30 -14.42 -9.53
C VAL A 257 -4.05 -14.80 -10.81
N GLN A 258 -4.19 -13.87 -11.76
CA GLN A 258 -4.75 -14.18 -13.08
C GLN A 258 -3.92 -15.24 -13.82
N GLY A 259 -2.60 -15.21 -13.69
CA GLY A 259 -1.71 -16.24 -14.22
C GLY A 259 -2.04 -17.65 -13.72
N ILE A 260 -2.53 -17.80 -12.48
CA ILE A 260 -2.99 -19.08 -11.92
C ILE A 260 -4.34 -19.51 -12.51
N TYR A 261 -5.29 -18.58 -12.70
CA TYR A 261 -6.52 -18.89 -13.45
C TYR A 261 -6.20 -19.39 -14.87
N VAL A 262 -5.23 -18.77 -15.53
CA VAL A 262 -4.78 -19.19 -16.85
C VAL A 262 -4.05 -20.53 -16.80
N ALA A 263 -3.23 -20.79 -15.78
CA ALA A 263 -2.57 -22.09 -15.60
C ALA A 263 -3.57 -23.24 -15.44
N GLU A 264 -4.65 -23.02 -14.67
CA GLU A 264 -5.73 -24.00 -14.54
C GLU A 264 -6.50 -24.17 -15.85
N ARG A 265 -6.77 -23.06 -16.56
CA ARG A 265 -7.40 -23.14 -17.88
C ARG A 265 -6.53 -23.88 -18.89
N ASP A 266 -5.22 -23.66 -18.87
CA ASP A 266 -4.26 -24.35 -19.72
C ASP A 266 -4.26 -25.86 -19.42
N ARG A 267 -4.31 -26.27 -18.15
CA ARG A 267 -4.50 -27.68 -17.76
C ARG A 267 -5.81 -28.25 -18.32
N GLN A 268 -6.94 -27.57 -18.12
CA GLN A 268 -8.26 -28.02 -18.59
C GLN A 268 -8.34 -28.14 -20.11
N LEU A 269 -7.60 -27.31 -20.84
CA LEU A 269 -7.55 -27.32 -22.31
C LEU A 269 -6.35 -28.10 -22.86
N GLN A 270 -5.59 -28.79 -22.00
CA GLN A 270 -4.36 -29.52 -22.37
C GLN A 270 -3.36 -28.67 -23.17
N ARG A 271 -3.25 -27.38 -22.83
CA ARG A 271 -2.28 -26.46 -23.41
C ARG A 271 -0.97 -26.54 -22.65
N GLU A 272 -0.07 -27.37 -23.16
CA GLU A 272 1.26 -27.57 -22.59
C GLU A 272 2.36 -27.08 -23.52
N GLY A 273 3.51 -26.74 -22.92
CA GLY A 273 4.67 -26.24 -23.66
C GLY A 273 4.65 -24.72 -23.89
N PRO A 274 5.82 -24.14 -24.23
CA PRO A 274 6.01 -22.69 -24.32
C PRO A 274 5.22 -22.02 -25.44
N GLU A 275 4.80 -22.77 -26.46
CA GLU A 275 4.05 -22.24 -27.60
C GLU A 275 2.54 -22.17 -27.35
N LEU A 276 2.01 -23.02 -26.47
CA LEU A 276 0.56 -23.15 -26.23
C LEU A 276 0.12 -22.62 -24.86
N ALA A 277 0.98 -22.68 -23.84
CA ALA A 277 0.67 -22.21 -22.50
C ALA A 277 0.60 -20.67 -22.46
N LEU A 278 -0.51 -20.13 -21.95
CA LEU A 278 -0.74 -18.70 -21.87
C LEU A 278 -0.43 -18.14 -20.47
N SER A 279 -0.33 -19.00 -19.45
CA SER A 279 -0.01 -18.60 -18.08
C SER A 279 1.29 -17.78 -17.97
N PRO A 280 2.41 -18.13 -18.65
CA PRO A 280 3.66 -17.38 -18.55
C PRO A 280 3.53 -15.91 -18.96
N LEU A 281 2.65 -15.55 -19.90
CA LEU A 281 2.47 -14.18 -20.38
C LEU A 281 2.08 -13.20 -19.26
N TRP A 282 1.39 -13.69 -18.23
CA TRP A 282 0.93 -12.88 -17.10
C TRP A 282 2.01 -12.60 -16.07
N SER A 283 3.01 -13.49 -15.95
CA SER A 283 4.08 -13.35 -14.96
C SER A 283 5.38 -12.82 -15.57
N GLU A 284 5.73 -13.25 -16.80
CA GLU A 284 6.99 -12.88 -17.45
C GLU A 284 7.08 -11.40 -17.80
N PHE A 285 5.94 -10.75 -18.11
CA PHE A 285 5.87 -9.30 -18.28
C PHE A 285 6.39 -8.54 -17.04
N PHE A 286 6.12 -9.08 -15.85
CA PHE A 286 6.59 -8.54 -14.56
C PHE A 286 7.87 -9.23 -14.06
N HIS A 287 8.58 -9.96 -14.92
CA HIS A 287 9.79 -10.70 -14.57
C HIS A 287 9.60 -11.74 -13.46
N PHE A 288 8.40 -12.30 -13.35
CA PHE A 288 8.12 -13.44 -12.47
C PHE A 288 8.05 -14.73 -13.27
N ARG A 289 8.62 -15.79 -12.71
CA ARG A 289 8.55 -17.14 -13.27
C ARG A 289 7.75 -18.03 -12.33
N LEU A 290 6.73 -18.72 -12.84
CA LEU A 290 6.01 -19.74 -12.09
C LEU A 290 6.92 -20.96 -11.89
N ILE A 291 7.44 -21.13 -10.67
CA ILE A 291 8.39 -22.21 -10.34
C ILE A 291 7.71 -23.45 -9.75
N ARG A 292 6.50 -23.28 -9.19
CA ARG A 292 5.74 -24.39 -8.63
C ARG A 292 4.24 -24.12 -8.76
N LYS A 293 3.48 -25.11 -9.25
CA LYS A 293 2.01 -25.12 -9.19
C LYS A 293 1.57 -25.77 -7.88
N LEU A 294 0.55 -25.22 -7.25
CA LEU A 294 -0.13 -25.83 -6.11
C LEU A 294 -1.38 -26.52 -6.67
N VAL A 295 -1.39 -27.84 -6.56
CA VAL A 295 -2.39 -28.73 -7.14
C VAL A 295 -3.15 -29.38 -6.00
N ASP A 296 -4.47 -29.46 -6.10
CA ASP A 296 -5.28 -30.16 -5.13
C ASP A 296 -5.19 -31.67 -5.37
N ASP A 297 -4.88 -32.44 -4.33
CA ASP A 297 -4.72 -33.90 -4.43
C ASP A 297 -6.05 -34.61 -4.75
N ALA A 298 -7.19 -33.95 -4.50
CA ALA A 298 -8.51 -34.52 -4.70
C ALA A 298 -8.98 -34.49 -6.17
N ASP A 299 -8.79 -33.37 -6.87
CA ASP A 299 -9.32 -33.13 -8.23
C ASP A 299 -8.24 -32.77 -9.27
N LEU A 300 -6.97 -32.74 -8.83
CA LEU A 300 -5.81 -32.35 -9.63
C LEU A 300 -5.91 -30.95 -10.24
N SER A 301 -6.79 -30.10 -9.71
CA SER A 301 -6.92 -28.72 -10.15
C SER A 301 -5.78 -27.88 -9.61
N ILE A 302 -5.27 -26.98 -10.44
CA ILE A 302 -4.30 -25.98 -10.04
C ILE A 302 -5.08 -24.88 -9.33
N PHE A 303 -4.90 -24.73 -8.02
CA PHE A 303 -5.58 -23.71 -7.22
C PHE A 303 -4.64 -22.57 -6.78
N GLY A 304 -3.33 -22.77 -6.90
CA GLY A 304 -2.33 -21.76 -6.57
C GLY A 304 -1.02 -21.98 -7.29
N GLY A 305 -0.05 -21.12 -7.00
CA GLY A 305 1.31 -21.25 -7.50
C GLY A 305 2.29 -20.34 -6.79
N ILE A 306 3.56 -20.71 -6.89
CA ILE A 306 4.69 -19.94 -6.36
C ILE A 306 5.44 -19.36 -7.56
N TYR A 307 5.47 -18.05 -7.62
CA TYR A 307 6.29 -17.30 -8.56
C TYR A 307 7.59 -16.88 -7.90
N GLU A 308 8.70 -17.01 -8.62
CA GLU A 308 10.00 -16.43 -8.24
C GLU A 308 10.27 -15.21 -9.11
N TYR A 309 10.67 -14.11 -8.50
CA TYR A 309 11.15 -12.94 -9.23
C TYR A 309 12.50 -13.26 -9.89
N LYS A 310 12.52 -13.19 -11.21
CA LYS A 310 13.71 -13.40 -12.06
C LYS A 310 14.00 -12.09 -12.79
N PRO A 311 14.76 -11.17 -12.16
CA PRO A 311 15.12 -9.93 -12.83
C PRO A 311 15.80 -10.24 -14.17
N PRO A 312 15.64 -9.39 -15.19
CA PRO A 312 16.37 -9.53 -16.45
C PRO A 312 17.88 -9.63 -16.15
N GLN A 313 18.58 -10.53 -16.84
CA GLN A 313 19.88 -11.08 -16.41
C GLN A 313 20.87 -10.06 -15.82
N PRO A 314 21.58 -10.40 -14.73
CA PRO A 314 22.66 -9.58 -14.21
C PRO A 314 23.90 -9.71 -15.11
N SER A 315 24.28 -8.66 -15.81
CA SER A 315 25.66 -8.53 -16.28
C SER A 315 26.58 -8.37 -15.07
N SER A 316 27.23 -9.45 -14.67
CA SER A 316 28.35 -9.57 -13.72
C SER A 316 28.46 -8.52 -12.60
N GLY A 317 28.15 -8.95 -11.36
CA GLY A 317 28.79 -8.42 -10.15
C GLY A 317 27.91 -7.51 -9.27
N THR A 318 27.51 -8.07 -8.13
CA THR A 318 27.01 -7.40 -6.90
C THR A 318 25.59 -6.82 -6.92
N VAL A 319 24.79 -7.30 -5.97
CA VAL A 319 23.34 -7.07 -5.79
C VAL A 319 23.12 -6.30 -4.49
N LYS A 320 22.47 -5.13 -4.55
CA LYS A 320 21.84 -4.47 -3.40
C LYS A 320 20.50 -3.77 -3.70
N SER A 321 19.89 -3.95 -4.87
CA SER A 321 18.56 -3.38 -5.17
C SER A 321 17.37 -4.26 -4.75
N GLN A 322 17.56 -5.20 -3.81
CA GLN A 322 16.58 -6.25 -3.49
C GLN A 322 15.53 -5.88 -2.43
N GLU A 323 15.59 -4.70 -1.81
CA GLU A 323 14.74 -4.40 -0.63
C GLU A 323 13.27 -4.06 -0.94
N LEU A 324 12.89 -3.80 -2.20
CA LEU A 324 11.55 -3.30 -2.56
C LEU A 324 10.65 -4.27 -3.33
N SER A 325 11.17 -5.43 -3.75
CA SER A 325 10.42 -6.42 -4.54
C SER A 325 10.44 -7.78 -3.86
N PRO A 326 9.31 -8.48 -3.76
CA PRO A 326 9.30 -9.80 -3.16
C PRO A 326 10.14 -10.72 -4.03
N ARG A 327 10.98 -11.53 -3.40
CA ARG A 327 11.64 -12.60 -4.13
C ARG A 327 10.63 -13.66 -4.59
N PHE A 328 9.55 -13.87 -3.83
CA PHE A 328 8.52 -14.85 -4.14
C PHE A 328 7.11 -14.31 -3.95
N VAL A 329 6.19 -14.72 -4.82
CA VAL A 329 4.75 -14.48 -4.68
C VAL A 329 4.02 -15.81 -4.66
N ILE A 330 3.25 -16.06 -3.61
CA ILE A 330 2.35 -17.21 -3.52
C ILE A 330 0.95 -16.71 -3.88
N ALA A 331 0.49 -17.10 -5.06
CA ALA A 331 -0.76 -16.64 -5.63
C ALA A 331 -1.83 -17.74 -5.60
N PHE A 332 -3.07 -17.37 -5.28
CA PHE A 332 -4.20 -18.30 -5.16
C PHE A 332 -5.39 -17.83 -6.01
N ARG A 333 -5.90 -18.70 -6.89
CA ARG A 333 -7.13 -18.41 -7.64
C ARG A 333 -8.37 -18.69 -6.79
N GLY A 334 -9.51 -18.18 -7.26
CA GLY A 334 -10.84 -18.49 -6.76
C GLY A 334 -11.57 -19.47 -7.68
N THR A 335 -12.90 -19.54 -7.55
CA THR A 335 -13.79 -20.53 -8.17
C THR A 335 -13.80 -20.46 -9.72
N VAL A 336 -13.75 -21.62 -10.38
CA VAL A 336 -13.81 -21.76 -11.86
C VAL A 336 -15.13 -22.40 -12.30
N ASN A 337 -15.88 -21.72 -13.18
CA ASN A 337 -17.22 -22.12 -13.65
C ASN A 337 -17.25 -23.24 -14.72
N LYS A 338 -16.41 -24.29 -14.66
CA LYS A 338 -16.48 -25.45 -15.59
C LYS A 338 -16.70 -26.81 -14.89
N ALA A 339 -17.41 -27.71 -15.58
CA ALA A 339 -18.07 -28.92 -15.04
C ALA A 339 -17.23 -29.77 -14.07
N ASP A 340 -15.95 -30.03 -14.35
CA ASP A 340 -15.13 -30.92 -13.54
C ASP A 340 -14.56 -30.26 -12.26
N SER A 341 -14.44 -28.92 -12.22
CA SER A 341 -13.94 -28.16 -11.06
C SER A 341 -15.03 -27.46 -10.24
N ILE A 342 -16.23 -27.28 -10.83
CA ILE A 342 -17.36 -26.59 -10.20
C ILE A 342 -17.77 -27.24 -8.88
N SER A 343 -17.91 -28.57 -8.84
CA SER A 343 -18.49 -29.26 -7.68
C SER A 343 -17.66 -29.03 -6.42
N ARG A 344 -16.33 -29.08 -6.53
CA ARG A 344 -15.41 -28.91 -5.41
C ARG A 344 -15.16 -27.46 -5.05
N ASP A 345 -15.08 -26.55 -6.02
CA ASP A 345 -14.97 -25.11 -5.72
C ASP A 345 -16.23 -24.61 -5.01
N ILE A 346 -17.43 -25.06 -5.42
CA ILE A 346 -18.69 -24.78 -4.71
C ILE A 346 -18.69 -25.43 -3.32
N GLU A 347 -18.18 -26.65 -3.18
CA GLU A 347 -18.06 -27.29 -1.88
C GLU A 347 -17.13 -26.51 -0.94
N LEU A 348 -16.04 -25.96 -1.46
CA LEU A 348 -15.15 -25.07 -0.71
C LEU A 348 -15.86 -23.77 -0.33
N ASP A 349 -16.65 -23.18 -1.23
CA ASP A 349 -17.48 -22.01 -0.92
C ASP A 349 -18.47 -22.32 0.22
N ILE A 350 -19.07 -23.53 0.25
CA ILE A 350 -19.89 -24.03 1.37
C ILE A 350 -19.06 -24.20 2.64
N HIS A 351 -17.83 -24.68 2.55
CA HIS A 351 -16.93 -24.78 3.71
C HIS A 351 -16.53 -23.42 4.24
N ILE A 352 -16.32 -22.40 3.39
CA ILE A 352 -16.12 -21.02 3.85
C ILE A 352 -17.34 -20.59 4.67
N ILE A 353 -18.57 -20.82 4.18
CA ILE A 353 -19.82 -20.51 4.92
C ILE A 353 -19.88 -21.18 6.30
N LYS A 354 -19.30 -22.38 6.44
CA LYS A 354 -19.23 -23.13 7.69
C LYS A 354 -17.94 -22.90 8.49
N ASN A 355 -17.11 -21.90 8.14
CA ASN A 355 -15.78 -21.66 8.71
C ASN A 355 -14.82 -22.87 8.65
N GLY A 356 -15.03 -23.80 7.72
CA GLY A 356 -14.28 -25.05 7.56
C GLY A 356 -13.14 -25.00 6.52
N LEU A 357 -12.77 -23.83 6.00
CA LEU A 357 -11.71 -23.76 4.98
C LEU A 357 -10.36 -24.31 5.49
N HIS A 358 -10.08 -24.15 6.78
CA HIS A 358 -8.87 -24.64 7.45
C HIS A 358 -8.76 -26.19 7.46
N THR A 359 -9.84 -26.92 7.22
CA THR A 359 -9.86 -28.40 7.21
C THR A 359 -9.76 -28.98 5.80
N THR A 360 -9.41 -28.16 4.80
CA THR A 360 -9.39 -28.57 3.39
C THR A 360 -7.96 -28.91 2.95
N THR A 361 -7.82 -29.88 2.05
CA THR A 361 -6.54 -30.28 1.43
C THR A 361 -5.82 -29.10 0.79
N ARG A 362 -6.56 -28.24 0.07
CA ARG A 362 -6.01 -27.01 -0.54
C ARG A 362 -5.41 -26.07 0.51
N PHE A 363 -6.06 -25.92 1.66
CA PHE A 363 -5.52 -25.09 2.74
C PHE A 363 -4.25 -25.70 3.34
N GLU A 364 -4.21 -27.01 3.59
CA GLU A 364 -3.02 -27.68 4.10
C GLU A 364 -1.82 -27.49 3.17
N ILE A 365 -2.02 -27.69 1.86
CA ILE A 365 -1.01 -27.48 0.83
C ILE A 365 -0.57 -26.01 0.77
N ALA A 366 -1.53 -25.07 0.82
CA ALA A 366 -1.24 -23.64 0.85
C ALA A 366 -0.42 -23.24 2.08
N MET A 367 -0.85 -23.67 3.27
CA MET A 367 -0.19 -23.35 4.53
C MET A 367 1.24 -23.92 4.57
N GLN A 368 1.43 -25.15 4.06
CA GLN A 368 2.76 -25.75 3.95
C GLN A 368 3.65 -24.97 2.98
N ALA A 369 3.12 -24.54 1.83
CA ALA A 369 3.86 -23.71 0.89
C ALA A 369 4.28 -22.37 1.50
N VAL A 370 3.37 -21.69 2.22
CA VAL A 370 3.66 -20.43 2.91
C VAL A 370 4.72 -20.62 3.99
N ARG A 371 4.56 -21.59 4.90
CA ARG A 371 5.53 -21.86 5.97
C ARG A 371 6.92 -22.18 5.42
N ASN A 372 7.00 -23.05 4.42
CA ASN A 372 8.28 -23.42 3.82
C ASN A 372 8.96 -22.22 3.17
N MET A 373 8.20 -21.39 2.44
CA MET A 373 8.79 -20.23 1.77
C MET A 373 9.27 -19.19 2.78
N VAL A 374 8.43 -18.82 3.74
CA VAL A 374 8.76 -17.86 4.81
C VAL A 374 9.97 -18.34 5.61
N ALA A 375 10.05 -19.62 5.95
CA ALA A 375 11.21 -20.20 6.64
C ALA A 375 12.48 -20.16 5.79
N SER A 376 12.37 -20.31 4.46
CA SER A 376 13.53 -20.38 3.57
C SER A 376 14.15 -19.02 3.22
N VAL A 377 13.36 -17.96 3.11
CA VAL A 377 13.83 -16.66 2.59
C VAL A 377 13.46 -15.45 3.46
N GLY A 378 12.77 -15.68 4.58
CA GLY A 378 12.26 -14.61 5.42
C GLY A 378 10.97 -14.00 4.87
N CYS A 379 10.18 -13.42 5.78
CA CYS A 379 8.83 -12.93 5.49
C CYS A 379 8.79 -11.74 4.53
N SER A 380 9.72 -10.80 4.67
CA SER A 380 9.82 -9.61 3.81
C SER A 380 10.00 -9.93 2.33
N ASN A 381 10.42 -11.16 2.00
CA ASN A 381 10.66 -11.62 0.64
C ASN A 381 9.46 -12.39 0.04
N VAL A 382 8.33 -12.51 0.74
CA VAL A 382 7.18 -13.31 0.32
C VAL A 382 5.89 -12.48 0.32
N TRP A 383 5.23 -12.43 -0.83
CA TRP A 383 3.86 -11.92 -0.92
C TRP A 383 2.85 -13.06 -0.96
N LEU A 384 1.71 -12.86 -0.31
CA LEU A 384 0.51 -13.66 -0.46
C LEU A 384 -0.48 -12.88 -1.34
N ALA A 385 -1.00 -13.49 -2.39
CA ALA A 385 -2.00 -12.87 -3.25
C ALA A 385 -3.14 -13.84 -3.52
N GLY A 386 -4.38 -13.36 -3.52
CA GLY A 386 -5.51 -14.24 -3.83
C GLY A 386 -6.74 -13.51 -4.34
N HIS A 387 -7.59 -14.22 -5.08
CA HIS A 387 -8.88 -13.73 -5.57
C HIS A 387 -10.05 -14.57 -5.10
N SER A 388 -11.15 -13.95 -4.65
CA SER A 388 -12.37 -14.67 -4.25
C SER A 388 -12.05 -15.73 -3.18
N LEU A 389 -12.43 -17.00 -3.34
CA LEU A 389 -12.00 -18.11 -2.47
C LEU A 389 -10.47 -18.13 -2.25
N GLY A 390 -9.68 -17.81 -3.27
CA GLY A 390 -8.23 -17.69 -3.16
C GLY A 390 -7.76 -16.57 -2.22
N ALA A 391 -8.50 -15.46 -2.17
CA ALA A 391 -8.25 -14.37 -1.24
C ALA A 391 -8.52 -14.81 0.21
N SER A 392 -9.55 -15.64 0.45
CA SER A 392 -9.77 -16.24 1.76
C SER A 392 -8.62 -17.15 2.19
N MET A 393 -8.04 -17.93 1.27
CA MET A 393 -6.84 -18.73 1.59
C MET A 393 -5.63 -17.85 1.90
N ALA A 394 -5.40 -16.77 1.13
CA ALA A 394 -4.33 -15.81 1.39
C ALA A 394 -4.48 -15.14 2.77
N LEU A 395 -5.70 -14.73 3.12
CA LEU A 395 -6.00 -14.14 4.43
C LEU A 395 -5.82 -15.16 5.56
N LEU A 396 -6.32 -16.38 5.42
CA LEU A 396 -6.26 -17.39 6.47
C LEU A 396 -4.82 -17.88 6.73
N THR A 397 -4.05 -18.10 5.67
CA THR A 397 -2.62 -18.45 5.79
C THR A 397 -1.83 -17.27 6.36
N GLY A 398 -2.06 -16.06 5.85
CA GLY A 398 -1.43 -14.84 6.35
C GLY A 398 -1.71 -14.59 7.83
N LYS A 399 -2.98 -14.72 8.26
CA LYS A 399 -3.42 -14.60 9.66
C LYS A 399 -2.73 -15.62 10.56
N THR A 400 -2.61 -16.86 10.10
CA THR A 400 -1.94 -17.93 10.85
C THR A 400 -0.47 -17.63 11.06
N VAL A 401 0.22 -17.07 10.07
CA VAL A 401 1.63 -16.67 10.17
C VAL A 401 1.80 -15.38 10.99
N ALA A 402 0.95 -14.37 10.78
CA ALA A 402 0.92 -13.10 11.53
C ALA A 402 0.84 -13.30 13.05
N ARG A 403 0.03 -14.26 13.51
CA ARG A 403 -0.07 -14.62 14.94
C ARG A 403 1.24 -15.09 15.57
N THR A 404 2.23 -15.47 14.76
CA THR A 404 3.56 -15.88 15.23
C THR A 404 4.58 -14.72 15.26
N GLY A 405 4.12 -13.48 15.03
CA GLY A 405 4.97 -12.29 14.95
C GLY A 405 5.58 -12.04 13.57
N VAL A 406 5.22 -12.87 12.59
CA VAL A 406 5.72 -12.79 11.22
C VAL A 406 4.65 -12.16 10.35
N LEU A 407 4.83 -10.93 9.88
CA LEU A 407 3.78 -10.13 9.23
C LEU A 407 3.89 -10.21 7.69
N PRO A 408 3.26 -11.20 7.01
CA PRO A 408 3.37 -11.33 5.56
C PRO A 408 2.59 -10.25 4.86
N GLU A 409 3.14 -9.79 3.75
CA GLU A 409 2.43 -8.89 2.89
C GLU A 409 1.34 -9.64 2.11
N CYS A 410 0.10 -9.18 2.22
CA CYS A 410 -1.08 -9.90 1.73
C CYS A 410 -1.95 -9.01 0.84
N PHE A 411 -2.28 -9.50 -0.35
CA PHE A 411 -3.12 -8.86 -1.36
C PHE A 411 -4.38 -9.72 -1.59
N ALA A 412 -5.49 -9.35 -0.97
CA ALA A 412 -6.75 -10.08 -1.02
C ALA A 412 -7.75 -9.35 -1.93
N PHE A 413 -7.97 -9.89 -3.13
CA PHE A 413 -8.88 -9.34 -4.13
C PHE A 413 -10.27 -9.98 -4.03
N ASN A 414 -11.30 -9.16 -3.83
CA ASN A 414 -12.69 -9.56 -3.63
C ASN A 414 -12.86 -10.74 -2.65
N PRO A 415 -12.27 -10.68 -1.43
CA PRO A 415 -12.43 -11.75 -0.45
C PRO A 415 -13.90 -11.88 -0.04
N PRO A 416 -14.48 -13.10 -0.04
CA PRO A 416 -15.82 -13.34 0.46
C PRO A 416 -15.97 -12.91 1.93
N PHE A 417 -17.07 -12.22 2.23
CA PHE A 417 -17.46 -11.85 3.59
C PHE A 417 -18.65 -12.72 4.03
N LEU A 418 -18.49 -13.40 5.17
CA LEU A 418 -19.47 -14.38 5.66
C LEU A 418 -20.47 -13.73 6.61
N SER A 419 -21.39 -12.94 6.07
CA SER A 419 -22.55 -12.42 6.80
C SER A 419 -23.73 -12.19 5.86
N PRO A 420 -24.96 -11.99 6.38
CA PRO A 420 -26.05 -11.47 5.57
C PRO A 420 -25.60 -10.20 4.82
N PRO A 421 -26.00 -10.01 3.54
CA PRO A 421 -25.54 -8.90 2.71
C PRO A 421 -26.27 -7.60 3.07
N ILE A 422 -25.99 -7.07 4.27
CA ILE A 422 -26.59 -5.85 4.82
C ILE A 422 -26.31 -4.64 3.91
N GLU A 423 -25.21 -4.62 3.18
CA GLU A 423 -24.86 -3.56 2.22
C GLU A 423 -25.86 -3.42 1.07
N ARG A 424 -26.68 -4.45 0.79
CA ARG A 424 -27.80 -4.34 -0.17
C ARG A 424 -28.89 -3.39 0.30
N ILE A 425 -28.95 -3.07 1.59
CA ILE A 425 -29.95 -2.15 2.15
C ILE A 425 -29.57 -0.72 1.77
N LYS A 426 -30.43 -0.08 0.96
CA LYS A 426 -30.23 1.29 0.46
C LYS A 426 -30.30 2.35 1.57
N ASP A 427 -31.18 2.16 2.55
CA ASP A 427 -31.34 3.10 3.66
C ASP A 427 -30.19 2.98 4.66
N LYS A 428 -29.38 4.05 4.76
CA LYS A 428 -28.21 4.11 5.64
C LYS A 428 -28.58 4.01 7.13
N ARG A 429 -29.72 4.56 7.56
CA ARG A 429 -30.16 4.53 8.97
C ARG A 429 -30.59 3.12 9.37
N ILE A 430 -31.37 2.45 8.52
CA ILE A 430 -31.79 1.06 8.76
C ILE A 430 -30.57 0.14 8.78
N LYS A 431 -29.68 0.27 7.80
CA LYS A 431 -28.41 -0.47 7.73
C LYS A 431 -27.58 -0.32 9.01
N HIS A 432 -27.42 0.92 9.50
CA HIS A 432 -26.66 1.17 10.72
C HIS A 432 -27.35 0.60 11.97
N GLY A 433 -28.67 0.75 12.08
CA GLY A 433 -29.44 0.19 13.19
C GLY A 433 -29.32 -1.34 13.29
N ILE A 434 -29.37 -2.04 12.16
CA ILE A 434 -29.17 -3.50 12.11
C ILE A 434 -27.76 -3.89 12.59
N ARG A 435 -26.72 -3.16 12.15
CA ARG A 435 -25.34 -3.44 12.57
C ARG A 435 -25.14 -3.20 14.07
N ILE A 436 -25.64 -2.10 14.63
CA ILE A 436 -25.58 -1.82 16.08
C ILE A 436 -26.26 -2.94 16.87
N ALA A 437 -27.49 -3.30 16.49
CA ALA A 437 -28.23 -4.37 17.16
C ALA A 437 -27.45 -5.71 17.11
N GLY A 438 -26.89 -6.04 15.95
CA GLY A 438 -26.03 -7.21 15.77
C GLY A 438 -24.80 -7.22 16.68
N SER A 439 -24.08 -6.10 16.79
CA SER A 439 -22.92 -5.97 17.67
C SER A 439 -23.28 -6.14 19.14
N VAL A 440 -24.37 -5.52 19.60
CA VAL A 440 -24.84 -5.63 21.00
C VAL A 440 -25.19 -7.07 21.35
N ILE A 441 -25.94 -7.77 20.48
CA ILE A 441 -26.30 -9.18 20.68
C ILE A 441 -25.04 -10.04 20.72
N THR A 442 -24.11 -9.84 19.78
CA THR A 442 -22.87 -10.61 19.68
C THR A 442 -21.99 -10.42 20.93
N ALA A 443 -21.82 -9.18 21.40
CA ALA A 443 -21.07 -8.87 22.61
C ALA A 443 -21.74 -9.48 23.86
N GLY A 444 -23.07 -9.43 23.97
CA GLY A 444 -23.81 -10.07 25.06
C GLY A 444 -23.60 -11.58 25.10
N LEU A 445 -23.69 -12.25 23.95
CA LEU A 445 -23.41 -13.69 23.84
C LEU A 445 -21.96 -14.04 24.17
N ALA A 446 -20.99 -13.20 23.75
CA ALA A 446 -19.58 -13.38 24.06
C ALA A 446 -19.29 -13.27 25.57
N LEU A 447 -19.90 -12.30 26.25
CA LEU A 447 -19.80 -12.15 27.71
C LEU A 447 -20.42 -13.33 28.45
N ALA A 448 -21.59 -13.81 28.00
CA ALA A 448 -22.23 -15.00 28.55
C ALA A 448 -21.32 -16.23 28.43
N LYS A 449 -20.71 -16.45 27.25
CA LYS A 449 -19.75 -17.54 27.02
C LYS A 449 -18.55 -17.47 27.98
N LYS A 450 -17.94 -16.30 28.18
CA LYS A 450 -16.83 -16.11 29.13
C LYS A 450 -17.24 -16.46 30.56
N ALA A 451 -18.44 -16.04 30.98
CA ALA A 451 -18.97 -16.36 32.31
C ALA A 451 -19.17 -17.89 32.49
N THR A 452 -19.71 -18.58 31.49
CA THR A 452 -19.93 -20.05 31.55
C THR A 452 -18.61 -20.84 31.56
N GLN A 453 -17.58 -20.36 30.85
CA GLN A 453 -16.24 -20.95 30.87
C GLN A 453 -15.54 -20.77 32.23
N GLN A 454 -15.70 -19.60 32.88
CA GLN A 454 -15.18 -19.36 34.23
C GLN A 454 -15.85 -20.24 35.28
N VAL A 455 -17.15 -20.49 35.18
CA VAL A 455 -17.88 -21.41 36.09
C VAL A 455 -17.44 -22.86 35.92
N SER A 456 -16.98 -23.25 34.72
CA SER A 456 -16.54 -24.62 34.41
C SER A 456 -15.07 -24.89 34.76
N GLN A 457 -14.23 -23.85 34.91
CA GLN A 457 -12.79 -23.97 35.22
C GLN A 457 -12.48 -23.60 36.67
N ASN A 458 -12.98 -24.40 37.63
CA ASN A 458 -12.69 -24.18 39.05
C ASN A 458 -11.38 -24.80 39.54
N HIS A 459 -10.52 -25.36 38.69
CA HIS A 459 -9.20 -25.89 39.09
C HIS A 459 -8.06 -25.52 38.11
N ARG A 460 -7.05 -24.83 38.66
CA ARG A 460 -5.75 -24.36 38.09
C ARG A 460 -5.82 -23.23 37.05
N ALA A 461 -5.57 -22.01 37.52
CA ALA A 461 -5.37 -20.82 36.71
C ALA A 461 -4.01 -20.88 35.98
N LEU A 462 -4.02 -21.35 34.74
CA LEU A 462 -3.04 -20.93 33.73
C LEU A 462 -3.39 -19.49 33.30
N PRO A 463 -2.40 -18.66 32.91
CA PRO A 463 -2.69 -17.36 32.32
C PRO A 463 -3.63 -17.54 31.11
N ALA A 464 -4.62 -16.67 30.98
CA ALA A 464 -5.48 -16.67 29.79
C ALA A 464 -4.60 -16.57 28.53
N PRO A 465 -4.86 -17.36 27.48
CA PRO A 465 -4.10 -17.25 26.24
C PRO A 465 -4.16 -15.80 25.72
N PRO A 466 -3.07 -15.29 25.12
CA PRO A 466 -3.04 -13.94 24.58
C PRO A 466 -4.19 -13.73 23.57
N ASP A 467 -4.77 -12.54 23.57
CA ASP A 467 -5.85 -12.17 22.66
C ASP A 467 -5.38 -12.33 21.21
N GLN A 468 -5.84 -13.41 20.56
CA GLN A 468 -5.45 -13.77 19.19
C GLN A 468 -5.89 -12.73 18.16
N PHE A 469 -6.85 -11.88 18.50
CA PHE A 469 -7.31 -10.77 17.65
C PHE A 469 -6.40 -9.56 17.83
N ALA A 470 -6.01 -9.24 19.08
CA ALA A 470 -5.01 -8.20 19.35
C ALA A 470 -3.63 -8.54 18.77
N ALA A 471 -3.22 -9.81 18.77
CA ALA A 471 -1.97 -10.27 18.15
C ALA A 471 -1.86 -10.00 16.64
N LEU A 472 -2.96 -9.60 16.00
CA LEU A 472 -3.03 -9.25 14.58
C LEU A 472 -3.08 -7.73 14.36
N SER A 473 -3.01 -6.89 15.40
CA SER A 473 -3.10 -5.42 15.29
C SER A 473 -2.06 -4.83 14.33
N ASP A 474 -0.87 -5.44 14.31
CA ASP A 474 0.27 -4.94 13.55
C ASP A 474 0.31 -5.53 12.13
N TRP A 475 -0.61 -6.43 11.79
CA TRP A 475 -0.70 -7.05 10.48
C TRP A 475 -1.75 -6.37 9.60
N PHE A 476 -1.30 -5.62 8.58
CA PHE A 476 -2.17 -4.85 7.69
C PHE A 476 -2.34 -5.55 6.31
N PRO A 477 -3.26 -6.51 6.15
CA PRO A 477 -3.57 -7.06 4.84
C PRO A 477 -4.21 -5.99 3.95
N ARG A 478 -3.87 -6.01 2.66
CA ARG A 478 -4.52 -5.17 1.63
C ARG A 478 -5.75 -5.89 1.11
N LEU A 479 -6.90 -5.27 1.32
CA LEU A 479 -8.19 -5.78 0.87
C LEU A 479 -8.66 -4.92 -0.31
N TYR A 480 -8.97 -5.55 -1.42
CA TYR A 480 -9.49 -4.88 -2.61
C TYR A 480 -10.93 -5.31 -2.80
N VAL A 481 -11.88 -4.38 -2.73
CA VAL A 481 -13.32 -4.69 -2.79
C VAL A 481 -14.05 -3.77 -3.76
N ASN A 482 -15.08 -4.30 -4.41
CA ASN A 482 -15.96 -3.54 -5.28
C ASN A 482 -17.37 -3.43 -4.65
N PRO A 483 -17.96 -2.23 -4.51
CA PRO A 483 -19.32 -2.08 -3.98
C PRO A 483 -20.40 -2.81 -4.80
N GLY A 484 -20.17 -3.03 -6.10
CA GLY A 484 -21.03 -3.84 -6.98
C GLY A 484 -20.91 -5.35 -6.75
N ASP A 485 -19.90 -5.80 -6.01
CA ASP A 485 -19.68 -7.19 -5.63
C ASP A 485 -20.25 -7.46 -4.23
N HIS A 486 -21.47 -7.99 -4.21
CA HIS A 486 -22.20 -8.28 -2.99
C HIS A 486 -21.64 -9.45 -2.16
N LEU A 487 -20.63 -10.19 -2.66
CA LEU A 487 -19.94 -11.21 -1.88
C LEU A 487 -18.86 -10.61 -0.97
N CYS A 488 -18.25 -9.49 -1.36
CA CYS A 488 -17.15 -8.86 -0.62
C CYS A 488 -17.47 -7.45 -0.07
N SER A 489 -18.50 -6.77 -0.58
CA SER A 489 -18.82 -5.38 -0.23
C SER A 489 -19.05 -5.15 1.27
N GLU A 490 -19.42 -6.19 2.02
CA GLU A 490 -19.61 -6.11 3.47
C GLU A 490 -18.36 -5.68 4.24
N PHE A 491 -17.14 -5.87 3.71
CA PHE A 491 -15.93 -5.34 4.33
C PHE A 491 -15.97 -3.81 4.48
N ILE A 492 -16.60 -3.09 3.54
CA ILE A 492 -16.78 -1.64 3.61
C ILE A 492 -17.57 -1.29 4.87
N GLY A 493 -18.75 -1.90 5.01
CA GLY A 493 -19.62 -1.66 6.15
C GLY A 493 -19.08 -2.20 7.47
N TYR A 494 -18.31 -3.30 7.46
CA TYR A 494 -17.63 -3.84 8.62
C TYR A 494 -16.68 -2.82 9.25
N PHE A 495 -15.77 -2.25 8.44
CA PHE A 495 -14.81 -1.29 8.94
C PHE A 495 -15.41 0.09 9.24
N GLU A 496 -16.35 0.57 8.43
CA GLU A 496 -17.08 1.82 8.71
C GLU A 496 -17.89 1.75 10.01
N HIS A 497 -18.56 0.60 10.26
CA HIS A 497 -19.34 0.40 11.47
C HIS A 497 -18.45 0.44 12.71
N ARG A 498 -17.25 -0.14 12.63
CA ARG A 498 -16.30 -0.10 13.75
C ARG A 498 -15.88 1.32 14.13
N ASN A 499 -15.54 2.14 13.14
CA ASN A 499 -15.19 3.54 13.41
C ASN A 499 -16.36 4.31 14.03
N LYS A 500 -17.59 4.09 13.53
CA LYS A 500 -18.78 4.72 14.12
C LYS A 500 -19.04 4.29 15.55
N MET A 501 -18.84 3.00 15.88
CA MET A 501 -19.01 2.51 17.24
C MET A 501 -18.01 3.14 18.22
N GLU A 502 -16.77 3.40 17.78
CA GLU A 502 -15.80 4.20 18.54
C GLU A 502 -16.28 5.65 18.71
N GLU A 503 -16.73 6.30 17.65
CA GLU A 503 -17.21 7.70 17.67
C GLU A 503 -18.39 7.92 18.65
N ILE A 504 -19.29 6.95 18.79
CA ILE A 504 -20.44 7.03 19.71
C ILE A 504 -20.14 6.53 21.13
N GLY A 505 -18.87 6.23 21.46
CA GLY A 505 -18.46 5.75 22.78
C GLY A 505 -18.81 4.29 23.08
N ALA A 506 -19.23 3.52 22.06
CA ALA A 506 -19.56 2.10 22.17
C ALA A 506 -18.42 1.18 21.69
N GLY A 507 -17.19 1.69 21.57
CA GLY A 507 -16.02 0.96 21.07
C GLY A 507 -15.73 -0.34 21.84
N PHE A 508 -16.00 -0.39 23.15
CA PHE A 508 -15.88 -1.63 23.94
C PHE A 508 -16.82 -2.74 23.46
N VAL A 509 -18.09 -2.41 23.17
CA VAL A 509 -19.08 -3.37 22.65
C VAL A 509 -18.63 -3.90 21.31
N GLU A 510 -18.14 -3.00 20.44
CA GLU A 510 -17.68 -3.38 19.12
C GLU A 510 -16.39 -4.21 19.14
N ARG A 511 -15.42 -3.88 20.01
CA ARG A 511 -14.21 -4.70 20.19
C ARG A 511 -14.55 -6.13 20.64
N LEU A 512 -15.52 -6.28 21.54
CA LEU A 512 -16.04 -7.59 21.91
C LEU A 512 -16.77 -8.28 20.74
N ALA A 513 -17.62 -7.56 20.01
CA ALA A 513 -18.39 -8.12 18.91
C ALA A 513 -17.50 -8.54 17.74
N THR A 514 -16.50 -7.74 17.36
CA THR A 514 -15.61 -7.98 16.21
C THR A 514 -14.68 -9.19 16.37
N GLN A 515 -14.49 -9.67 17.60
CA GLN A 515 -13.77 -10.92 17.90
C GLN A 515 -14.60 -12.17 17.62
N HIS A 516 -15.92 -12.02 17.41
CA HIS A 516 -16.85 -13.13 17.31
C HIS A 516 -17.81 -12.95 16.13
N SER A 517 -18.19 -14.05 15.46
CA SER A 517 -19.36 -14.02 14.58
C SER A 517 -20.59 -14.50 15.34
N LEU A 518 -21.73 -13.86 15.10
CA LEU A 518 -23.03 -14.30 15.65
C LEU A 518 -23.28 -15.79 15.35
N GLY A 519 -23.06 -16.21 14.10
CA GLY A 519 -23.21 -17.60 13.68
C GLY A 519 -22.25 -18.56 14.39
N GLY A 520 -20.99 -18.14 14.62
CA GLY A 520 -20.01 -18.93 15.36
C GLY A 520 -20.38 -19.10 16.84
N LEU A 521 -20.85 -18.04 17.51
CA LEU A 521 -21.29 -18.13 18.91
C LEU A 521 -22.51 -19.04 19.07
N VAL A 522 -23.48 -18.96 18.15
CA VAL A 522 -24.66 -19.84 18.17
C VAL A 522 -24.26 -21.30 17.90
N MET A 523 -23.39 -21.54 16.92
CA MET A 523 -22.88 -22.90 16.62
C MET A 523 -22.06 -23.48 17.77
N ASP A 524 -21.25 -22.69 18.46
CA ASP A 524 -20.49 -23.15 19.62
C ASP A 524 -21.39 -23.60 20.78
N VAL A 525 -22.48 -22.87 21.02
CA VAL A 525 -23.49 -23.22 22.03
C VAL A 525 -24.20 -24.53 21.66
N VAL A 526 -24.53 -24.71 20.38
CA VAL A 526 -25.22 -25.92 19.87
C VAL A 526 -24.28 -27.14 19.79
N SER A 527 -23.00 -26.94 19.49
CA SER A 527 -22.01 -28.00 19.26
C SER A 527 -21.18 -28.38 20.49
N GLY A 528 -21.45 -27.78 21.66
CA GLY A 528 -20.74 -28.09 22.90
C GLY A 528 -19.28 -27.62 22.92
N GLY A 529 -18.94 -26.56 22.19
CA GLY A 529 -17.63 -25.92 22.26
C GLY A 529 -16.48 -26.61 21.51
N LYS A 530 -16.74 -27.38 20.45
CA LYS A 530 -15.67 -27.86 19.56
C LYS A 530 -15.03 -26.67 18.82
N ASN A 531 -13.71 -26.51 18.97
CA ASN A 531 -12.88 -25.42 18.43
C ASN A 531 -13.28 -24.98 17.01
N THR A 532 -14.08 -23.92 16.91
CA THR A 532 -14.27 -23.19 15.65
C THR A 532 -13.21 -22.09 15.58
N GLU A 533 -12.32 -22.13 14.60
CA GLU A 533 -11.43 -21.00 14.34
C GLU A 533 -12.25 -19.75 13.99
N ALA A 534 -11.76 -18.58 14.41
CA ALA A 534 -12.41 -17.31 14.11
C ALA A 534 -12.56 -17.13 12.59
N PRO A 535 -13.74 -16.72 12.09
CA PRO A 535 -13.99 -16.53 10.66
C PRO A 535 -12.90 -15.75 9.94
N VAL A 536 -12.67 -16.09 8.67
CA VAL A 536 -11.62 -15.48 7.82
C VAL A 536 -11.78 -13.97 7.69
N HIS A 537 -13.02 -13.48 7.68
CA HIS A 537 -13.35 -12.05 7.53
C HIS A 537 -13.13 -11.21 8.80
N LEU A 538 -12.91 -11.83 9.96
CA LEU A 538 -12.63 -11.10 11.20
C LEU A 538 -11.14 -10.78 11.28
N ILE A 539 -10.81 -9.53 10.96
CA ILE A 539 -9.44 -8.98 10.97
C ILE A 539 -9.44 -7.60 11.67
N PRO A 540 -8.50 -7.36 12.61
CA PRO A 540 -8.48 -6.12 13.38
C PRO A 540 -8.04 -4.92 12.54
N THR A 541 -7.16 -5.13 11.57
CA THR A 541 -6.59 -4.07 10.75
C THR A 541 -6.58 -4.45 9.28
N ALA A 542 -6.62 -3.44 8.42
CA ALA A 542 -6.52 -3.61 6.98
C ALA A 542 -6.20 -2.31 6.27
N VAL A 543 -5.58 -2.41 5.11
CA VAL A 543 -5.59 -1.35 4.08
C VAL A 543 -6.72 -1.72 3.11
N LEU A 544 -7.86 -1.04 3.21
CA LEU A 544 -9.03 -1.29 2.37
C LEU A 544 -9.02 -0.37 1.16
N THR A 545 -8.88 -0.95 -0.03
CA THR A 545 -9.02 -0.26 -1.32
C THR A 545 -10.38 -0.59 -1.93
N VAL A 546 -11.20 0.42 -2.17
CA VAL A 546 -12.51 0.33 -2.78
C VAL A 546 -12.44 0.80 -4.23
N ASN A 547 -12.93 0.00 -5.17
CA ASN A 547 -13.11 0.43 -6.56
C ASN A 547 -14.37 1.31 -6.66
N MET A 548 -14.18 2.60 -6.89
CA MET A 548 -15.25 3.59 -6.97
C MET A 548 -15.84 3.72 -8.37
N SER A 549 -15.24 3.08 -9.38
CA SER A 549 -15.77 3.07 -10.73
C SER A 549 -17.06 2.23 -10.83
N SER A 550 -18.00 2.68 -11.66
CA SER A 550 -19.19 1.90 -11.96
C SER A 550 -18.82 0.58 -12.66
N SER A 551 -19.58 -0.47 -12.35
CA SER A 551 -19.49 -1.79 -12.97
C SER A 551 -20.82 -2.11 -13.64
N ARG A 552 -20.80 -2.71 -14.83
CA ARG A 552 -22.01 -3.01 -15.60
C ARG A 552 -22.84 -4.12 -14.97
N ASP A 553 -22.16 -5.11 -14.41
CA ASP A 553 -22.77 -6.26 -13.76
C ASP A 553 -21.89 -6.81 -12.62
N PHE A 554 -22.42 -7.82 -11.92
CA PHE A 554 -21.70 -8.50 -10.86
C PHE A 554 -20.40 -9.17 -11.33
N LYS A 555 -20.35 -9.65 -12.58
CA LYS A 555 -19.17 -10.36 -13.10
C LYS A 555 -18.01 -9.40 -13.34
N GLU A 556 -18.30 -8.19 -13.83
CA GLU A 556 -17.32 -7.11 -13.92
C GLU A 556 -16.88 -6.68 -12.52
N ALA A 557 -17.83 -6.49 -11.60
CA ALA A 557 -17.54 -6.08 -10.22
C ALA A 557 -16.74 -7.13 -9.43
N HIS A 558 -16.95 -8.42 -9.69
CA HIS A 558 -16.23 -9.52 -9.04
C HIS A 558 -14.93 -9.88 -9.78
N GLY A 559 -14.70 -9.40 -11.01
CA GLY A 559 -13.60 -9.86 -11.83
C GLY A 559 -12.24 -9.31 -11.38
N ILE A 560 -11.21 -10.16 -11.30
CA ILE A 560 -9.85 -9.73 -10.92
C ILE A 560 -9.24 -8.68 -11.86
N HIS A 561 -9.69 -8.65 -13.11
CA HIS A 561 -9.17 -7.75 -14.13
C HIS A 561 -9.36 -6.26 -13.87
N GLN A 562 -10.27 -5.89 -12.98
CA GLN A 562 -10.43 -4.49 -12.59
C GLN A 562 -9.21 -3.94 -11.85
N TRP A 563 -8.39 -4.79 -11.23
CA TRP A 563 -7.36 -4.36 -10.27
C TRP A 563 -6.03 -3.95 -10.91
N TRP A 564 -5.85 -4.22 -12.21
CA TRP A 564 -4.71 -3.78 -13.02
C TRP A 564 -5.08 -2.76 -14.11
N ARG A 565 -6.31 -2.24 -14.09
CA ARG A 565 -6.80 -1.27 -15.07
C ARG A 565 -6.51 0.16 -14.61
N GLU A 566 -5.89 0.93 -15.49
CA GLU A 566 -5.54 2.34 -15.23
C GLU A 566 -6.76 3.28 -15.27
N ASP A 567 -7.84 2.90 -15.96
CA ASP A 567 -9.05 3.72 -16.06
C ASP A 567 -9.97 3.65 -14.83
N LYS A 568 -9.56 2.92 -13.78
CA LYS A 568 -10.34 2.71 -12.57
C LYS A 568 -9.95 3.70 -11.48
N ILE A 569 -10.95 4.18 -10.74
CA ILE A 569 -10.77 5.11 -9.62
C ILE A 569 -10.83 4.31 -8.33
N PHE A 570 -9.78 4.38 -7.54
CA PHE A 570 -9.68 3.67 -6.27
C PHE A 570 -9.67 4.66 -5.09
N ASP A 571 -10.39 4.29 -4.02
CA ASP A 571 -10.32 4.97 -2.72
C ASP A 571 -9.68 4.01 -1.71
N THR A 572 -8.59 4.44 -1.06
CA THR A 572 -7.86 3.59 -0.11
C THR A 572 -7.97 4.18 1.28
N LYS A 573 -8.26 3.33 2.27
CA LYS A 573 -8.35 3.71 3.68
C LYS A 573 -7.66 2.67 4.56
N ILE A 574 -6.87 3.12 5.52
CA ILE A 574 -6.27 2.28 6.55
C ILE A 574 -7.21 2.24 7.74
N TYR A 575 -7.56 1.02 8.14
CA TYR A 575 -8.34 0.76 9.34
C TYR A 575 -7.42 0.12 10.36
N GLN A 576 -7.12 0.85 11.43
CA GLN A 576 -6.31 0.37 12.53
C GLN A 576 -7.18 -0.03 13.73
N TYR A 577 -6.73 -1.00 14.49
CA TYR A 577 -7.32 -1.45 15.74
C TYR A 577 -6.65 -0.66 16.86
N LYS A 578 -7.45 0.11 17.61
CA LYS A 578 -6.99 1.05 18.64
C LYS A 578 -7.17 0.51 20.05
#